data_AF-A0A2T0GYX9-F1
#
_entry.id   AF-A0A2T0GYX9-F1
#
_cell.length_a   1.000
_cell.length_b   1.000
_cell.length_c   1.000
_cell.angle_alpha   90.00
_cell.angle_beta   90.00
_cell.angle_gamma   90.00
#
_symmetry.space_group_name_H-M   'P 1'
#
loop_
_entity.id
_entity.type
_entity.pdbx_description
1 polymer ?
#
loop_
_entity_poly.entity_id
_entity_poly.type
_entity_poly.pdbx_seq_one_letter_code
_entity_poly.pdbx_strand_id
1 'polypeptide(L)'
;MAQMTPDEMLRLGMIMTPFNPVTGAALITAGTVDGQQTFEVQPDMLPKLLAGLERVRTKYEEAQNIAYDLASTVSPFGDDVTIETFREINKRAQGGENSLFDTSADMIKWIDDFKSAVEQAINDTERIDQANQVI
;
A
#
# COMPACT_ATOMS: atom_id res chain seq x y z
N MET A 1 -16.58 16.87 21.17
CA MET A 1 -15.32 16.11 21.23
C MET A 1 -15.15 15.45 19.88
N ALA A 2 -14.11 15.78 19.13
CA ALA A 2 -13.87 15.16 17.83
C ALA A 2 -13.58 13.67 18.04
N GLN A 3 -14.31 12.79 17.37
CA GLN A 3 -13.99 11.36 17.35
C GLN A 3 -12.71 11.18 16.55
N MET A 4 -11.68 10.65 17.19
CA MET A 4 -10.46 10.21 16.51
C MET A 4 -10.83 9.10 15.53
N THR A 5 -10.26 9.17 14.33
CA THR A 5 -10.40 8.13 13.32
C THR A 5 -9.62 6.87 13.73
N PRO A 6 -10.03 5.67 13.27
CA PRO A 6 -9.27 4.44 13.49
C PRO A 6 -7.80 4.57 13.10
N ASP A 7 -7.48 5.31 12.03
CA ASP A 7 -6.11 5.56 11.58
C ASP A 7 -5.32 6.44 12.57
N GLU A 8 -5.96 7.44 13.19
CA GLU A 8 -5.34 8.24 14.25
C GLU A 8 -5.14 7.42 15.53
N MET A 9 -6.07 6.53 15.86
CA MET A 9 -5.92 5.62 17.00
C MET A 9 -4.84 4.55 16.75
N LEU A 10 -4.68 4.08 15.51
CA LEU A 10 -3.60 3.19 15.08
C LEU A 10 -2.25 3.89 15.24
N ARG A 11 -2.12 5.13 14.76
CA ARG A 11 -0.90 5.95 14.89
C ARG A 11 -0.52 6.27 16.34
N LEU A 12 -1.49 6.30 17.24
CA LEU A 12 -1.28 6.54 18.67
C LEU A 12 -1.06 5.24 19.47
N GLY A 13 -0.96 4.08 18.79
CA GLY A 13 -0.75 2.77 19.43
C GLY A 13 -1.90 2.34 20.34
N MET A 14 -3.10 2.92 20.14
CA MET A 14 -4.27 2.66 20.96
C MET A 14 -5.09 1.45 20.47
N ILE A 15 -4.86 1.00 19.24
CA ILE A 15 -5.48 -0.21 18.68
C ILE A 15 -4.41 -1.30 18.62
N MET A 16 -4.63 -2.38 19.37
CA MET A 16 -3.80 -3.59 19.28
C MET A 16 -4.16 -4.36 18.02
N THR A 17 -3.14 -4.83 17.31
CA THR A 17 -3.31 -5.86 16.28
C THR A 17 -3.94 -7.09 16.93
N PRO A 18 -5.07 -7.60 16.43
CA PRO A 18 -5.63 -8.84 16.94
C PRO A 18 -4.74 -10.02 16.56
N PHE A 19 -4.57 -10.97 17.48
CA PHE A 19 -3.82 -12.21 17.24
C PHE A 19 -4.75 -13.42 17.30
N ASN A 20 -4.50 -14.42 16.46
CA ASN A 20 -5.17 -15.70 16.54
C ASN A 20 -4.73 -16.42 17.85
N PRO A 21 -5.65 -16.74 18.78
CA PRO A 21 -5.30 -17.30 20.08
C PRO A 21 -4.79 -18.74 20.02
N VAL A 22 -5.01 -19.44 18.89
CA VAL A 22 -4.56 -20.83 18.68
C VAL A 22 -3.19 -20.86 18.01
N THR A 23 -2.99 -20.03 16.98
CA THR A 23 -1.77 -20.07 16.16
C THR A 23 -0.74 -19.02 16.55
N GLY A 24 -1.12 -17.99 17.32
CA GLY A 24 -0.27 -16.85 17.63
C GLY A 24 -0.04 -15.89 16.46
N ALA A 25 -0.70 -16.10 15.32
CA ALA A 25 -0.53 -15.28 14.13
C ALA A 25 -1.19 -13.90 14.30
N ALA A 26 -0.53 -12.85 13.82
CA ALA A 26 -1.13 -11.53 13.69
C ALA A 26 -2.23 -11.57 12.61
N LEU A 27 -3.38 -10.98 12.90
CA LEU A 27 -4.52 -10.87 11.98
C LEU A 27 -4.49 -9.50 11.32
N ILE A 28 -3.97 -9.45 10.10
CA ILE A 28 -3.82 -8.19 9.36
C ILE A 28 -4.94 -8.07 8.35
N THR A 29 -5.77 -7.04 8.47
CA THR A 29 -6.86 -6.79 7.53
C THR A 29 -6.44 -5.74 6.51
N ALA A 30 -6.56 -6.06 5.22
CA ALA A 30 -6.30 -5.14 4.13
C ALA A 30 -7.41 -5.24 3.07
N GLY A 31 -7.67 -4.14 2.38
CA GLY A 31 -8.60 -4.14 1.25
C GLY A 31 -8.06 -5.00 0.11
N THR A 32 -8.89 -5.65 -0.67
CA THR A 32 -8.52 -6.31 -1.92
C THR A 32 -9.58 -6.01 -2.97
N VAL A 33 -9.36 -6.49 -4.20
CA VAL A 33 -10.38 -6.42 -5.27
C VAL A 33 -11.69 -7.11 -4.90
N ASP A 34 -11.65 -8.06 -3.95
CA ASP A 34 -12.82 -8.81 -3.46
C ASP A 34 -13.36 -8.26 -2.12
N GLY A 35 -12.90 -7.08 -1.68
CA GLY A 35 -13.27 -6.46 -0.40
C GLY A 35 -12.21 -6.64 0.68
N GLN A 36 -12.57 -6.43 1.95
CA GLN A 36 -11.63 -6.58 3.06
C GLN A 36 -11.27 -8.05 3.27
N GLN A 37 -9.98 -8.37 3.28
CA GLN A 37 -9.45 -9.69 3.59
C GLN A 37 -8.53 -9.64 4.81
N THR A 38 -8.63 -10.66 5.66
CA THR A 38 -7.77 -10.83 6.82
C THR A 38 -6.72 -11.90 6.54
N PHE A 39 -5.47 -11.54 6.72
CA PHE A 39 -4.30 -12.40 6.55
C PHE A 39 -3.77 -12.83 7.91
N GLU A 40 -3.57 -14.12 8.11
CA GLU A 40 -2.83 -14.63 9.26
C GLU A 40 -1.34 -14.63 8.95
N VAL A 41 -0.56 -13.83 9.67
CA VAL A 41 0.88 -13.72 9.47
C VAL A 41 1.60 -14.09 10.76
N GLN A 42 2.48 -15.09 10.68
CA GLN A 42 3.27 -15.51 11.82
C GLN A 42 4.24 -14.39 12.26
N PRO A 43 4.46 -14.18 13.57
CA PRO A 43 5.26 -13.05 14.04
C PRO A 43 6.68 -12.99 13.47
N ASP A 44 7.33 -14.15 13.32
CA ASP A 44 8.66 -14.29 12.72
C ASP A 44 8.71 -13.91 11.22
N MET A 45 7.57 -13.95 10.55
CA MET A 45 7.42 -13.60 9.14
C MET A 45 7.12 -12.11 8.91
N LEU A 46 6.69 -11.38 9.95
CA LEU A 46 6.32 -9.96 9.83
C LEU A 46 7.45 -9.07 9.28
N PRO A 47 8.72 -9.18 9.75
CA PRO A 47 9.81 -8.36 9.20
C PRO A 47 10.09 -8.66 7.72
N LYS A 48 9.96 -9.94 7.32
CA LYS A 48 10.15 -10.37 5.93
C LYS A 48 9.02 -9.88 5.03
N LEU A 49 7.79 -9.89 5.54
CA LEU A 49 6.63 -9.33 4.85
C LEU A 49 6.79 -7.82 4.64
N LEU A 50 7.19 -7.07 5.68
CA LEU A 50 7.45 -5.63 5.59
C LEU A 50 8.49 -5.31 4.51
N ALA A 51 9.63 -6.02 4.50
CA ALA A 51 10.65 -5.85 3.46
C ALA A 51 10.17 -6.27 2.05
N GLY A 52 9.22 -7.19 1.97
CA GLY A 52 8.53 -7.54 0.73
C GLY A 52 7.67 -6.38 0.20
N LEU A 53 6.83 -5.82 1.08
CA LEU A 53 5.94 -4.71 0.76
C LEU A 53 6.74 -3.47 0.32
N GLU A 54 7.85 -3.16 0.97
CA GLU A 54 8.70 -2.04 0.54
C GLU A 54 9.25 -2.19 -0.87
N ARG A 55 9.69 -3.40 -1.23
CA ARG A 55 10.18 -3.67 -2.59
C ARG A 55 9.07 -3.51 -3.63
N VAL A 56 7.85 -3.95 -3.30
CA VAL A 56 6.70 -3.81 -4.19
C VAL A 56 6.30 -2.33 -4.31
N ARG A 57 6.33 -1.58 -3.21
CA ARG A 57 6.09 -0.13 -3.19
C ARG A 57 7.04 0.60 -4.15
N THR A 58 8.34 0.35 -4.05
CA THR A 58 9.34 0.94 -4.95
C THR A 58 9.06 0.63 -6.41
N LYS A 59 8.56 -0.57 -6.73
CA LYS A 59 8.20 -0.93 -8.11
C LYS A 59 7.00 -0.14 -8.63
N TYR A 60 6.02 0.16 -7.79
CA TYR A 60 4.92 1.03 -8.19
C TYR A 60 5.32 2.50 -8.27
N GLU A 61 6.28 2.97 -7.47
CA GLU A 61 6.87 4.31 -7.65
C GLU A 61 7.60 4.42 -9.00
N GLU A 62 8.39 3.40 -9.37
CA GLU A 62 9.01 3.32 -10.69
C GLU A 62 7.96 3.35 -11.82
N ALA A 63 6.87 2.58 -11.68
CA ALA A 63 5.77 2.55 -12.65
C ALA A 63 5.06 3.90 -12.77
N GLN A 64 4.81 4.58 -11.64
CA GLN A 64 4.22 5.91 -11.61
C GLN A 64 5.10 6.95 -12.31
N ASN A 65 6.42 6.89 -12.10
CA ASN A 65 7.37 7.76 -12.79
C ASN A 65 7.39 7.51 -14.32
N ILE A 66 7.35 6.24 -14.74
CA ILE A 66 7.26 5.90 -16.17
C ILE A 66 5.95 6.43 -16.78
N ALA A 67 4.84 6.33 -16.06
CA ALA A 67 3.55 6.87 -16.51
C ALA A 67 3.61 8.40 -16.68
N TYR A 68 4.26 9.09 -15.75
CA TYR A 68 4.52 10.53 -15.84
C TYR A 68 5.38 10.89 -17.06
N ASP A 69 6.48 10.17 -17.27
CA ASP A 69 7.37 10.38 -18.42
C ASP A 69 6.62 10.14 -19.74
N LEU A 70 5.83 9.07 -19.82
CA LEU A 70 5.02 8.76 -20.99
C LEU A 70 4.02 9.89 -21.29
N ALA A 71 3.34 10.41 -20.27
CA ALA A 71 2.40 11.53 -20.43
C ALA A 71 3.04 12.83 -20.92
N SER A 72 4.34 13.00 -20.68
CA SER A 72 5.12 14.15 -21.16
C SER A 72 5.61 14.02 -22.61
N THR A 73 5.40 12.86 -23.24
CA THR A 73 5.90 12.60 -24.59
C THR A 73 5.14 13.44 -25.63
N VAL A 74 5.88 14.07 -26.53
CA VAL A 74 5.34 14.91 -27.60
C VAL A 74 5.41 14.18 -28.94
N SER A 75 4.41 14.40 -29.79
CA SER A 75 4.38 13.84 -31.14
C SER A 75 5.63 14.23 -31.94
N PRO A 76 6.32 13.26 -32.59
CA PRO A 76 7.46 13.55 -33.45
C PRO A 76 7.05 14.20 -34.79
N PHE A 77 5.76 14.12 -35.14
CA PHE A 77 5.23 14.64 -36.40
C PHE A 77 4.04 15.57 -36.17
N GLY A 78 3.86 16.51 -37.08
CA GLY A 78 2.78 17.51 -37.01
C GLY A 78 1.49 17.10 -37.72
N ASP A 79 1.39 15.86 -38.21
CA ASP A 79 0.15 15.38 -38.83
C ASP A 79 -0.91 15.07 -37.77
N ASP A 80 -2.17 15.29 -38.13
CA ASP A 80 -3.30 15.21 -37.20
C ASP A 80 -3.45 13.82 -36.57
N VAL A 81 -3.14 12.75 -37.32
CA VAL A 81 -3.26 11.36 -36.83
C VAL A 81 -2.22 11.07 -35.76
N THR A 82 -0.97 11.46 -35.98
CA THR A 82 0.09 11.28 -34.98
C THR A 82 -0.17 12.14 -33.75
N ILE A 83 -0.59 13.40 -33.91
CA ILE A 83 -0.95 14.27 -32.77
C ILE A 83 -2.07 13.65 -31.93
N GLU A 84 -3.14 13.16 -32.56
CA GLU A 84 -4.25 12.53 -31.85
C GLU A 84 -3.82 11.25 -31.12
N THR A 85 -2.99 10.43 -31.78
CA THR A 85 -2.46 9.20 -31.18
C THR A 85 -1.66 9.50 -29.91
N PHE A 86 -0.78 10.51 -29.93
CA PHE A 86 -0.02 10.92 -28.76
C PHE A 86 -0.91 11.52 -27.67
N ARG A 87 -1.98 12.25 -28.03
CA ARG A 87 -2.95 12.76 -27.05
C ARG A 87 -3.61 11.61 -26.28
N GLU A 88 -4.03 10.55 -26.98
CA GLU A 88 -4.65 9.39 -26.35
C GLU A 88 -3.65 8.57 -25.50
N ILE A 89 -2.40 8.42 -25.97
CA ILE A 89 -1.32 7.81 -25.18
C ILE A 89 -1.12 8.61 -23.88
N ASN A 90 -0.99 9.93 -23.98
CA ASN A 90 -0.75 10.78 -22.82
C ASN A 90 -1.91 10.70 -21.82
N LYS A 91 -3.16 10.68 -22.31
CA LYS A 91 -4.35 10.52 -21.48
C LYS A 91 -4.39 9.16 -20.75
N ARG A 92 -4.02 8.07 -21.41
CA ARG A 92 -3.92 6.74 -20.78
C ARG A 92 -2.77 6.65 -19.78
N ALA A 93 -1.69 7.37 -20.03
CA ALA A 93 -0.56 7.45 -19.12
C ALA A 93 -0.93 8.26 -17.86
N GLN A 94 -1.55 9.42 -18.05
CA GLN A 94 -1.94 10.33 -16.98
C GLN A 94 -3.14 11.22 -17.39
N GLY A 95 -4.12 11.40 -16.50
CA GLY A 95 -5.22 12.35 -16.68
C GLY A 95 -6.49 11.76 -17.34
N GLY A 96 -6.47 10.49 -17.73
CA GLY A 96 -7.67 9.68 -17.97
C GLY A 96 -8.10 8.93 -16.71
N GLU A 97 -9.38 8.60 -16.58
CA GLU A 97 -9.86 7.72 -15.52
C GLU A 97 -9.18 6.35 -15.60
N ASN A 98 -8.73 5.82 -14.45
CA ASN A 98 -7.95 4.59 -14.37
C ASN A 98 -6.67 4.63 -15.23
N SER A 99 -6.02 5.80 -15.30
CA SER A 99 -4.72 5.92 -15.97
C SER A 99 -3.65 5.06 -15.29
N LEU A 100 -2.54 4.82 -16.00
CA LEU A 100 -1.39 4.10 -15.42
C LEU A 100 -0.87 4.80 -14.16
N PHE A 101 -0.87 6.14 -14.16
CA PHE A 101 -0.50 6.95 -13.02
C PHE A 101 -1.43 6.73 -11.83
N ASP A 102 -2.74 6.84 -12.04
CA ASP A 102 -3.73 6.69 -10.96
C ASP A 102 -3.72 5.28 -10.39
N THR A 103 -3.65 4.27 -11.25
CA THR A 103 -3.53 2.86 -10.85
C THR A 103 -2.30 2.64 -9.97
N SER A 104 -1.16 3.20 -10.36
CA SER A 104 0.07 3.09 -9.57
C SER A 104 -0.04 3.83 -8.24
N ALA A 105 -0.67 5.00 -8.23
CA ALA A 105 -0.92 5.79 -7.00
C ALA A 105 -1.80 5.03 -6.00
N ASP A 106 -2.89 4.44 -6.48
CA ASP A 106 -3.81 3.66 -5.65
C ASP A 106 -3.13 2.40 -5.09
N MET A 107 -2.29 1.74 -5.89
CA MET A 107 -1.50 0.60 -5.41
C MET A 107 -0.45 1.00 -4.38
N ILE A 108 0.23 2.15 -4.55
CA ILE A 108 1.17 2.68 -3.53
C ILE A 108 0.42 2.93 -2.22
N LYS A 109 -0.72 3.61 -2.28
CA LYS A 109 -1.56 3.90 -1.11
C LYS A 109 -1.95 2.61 -0.40
N TRP A 110 -2.43 1.62 -1.16
CA TRP A 110 -2.80 0.31 -0.62
C TRP A 110 -1.63 -0.38 0.10
N ILE A 111 -0.43 -0.34 -0.50
CA ILE A 111 0.78 -0.92 0.11
C ILE A 111 1.16 -0.17 1.40
N ASP A 112 1.06 1.16 1.41
CA ASP A 112 1.37 1.96 2.59
C ASP A 112 0.40 1.66 3.76
N ASP A 113 -0.88 1.51 3.47
CA ASP A 113 -1.89 1.12 4.47
C ASP A 113 -1.58 -0.28 5.02
N PHE A 114 -1.22 -1.24 4.16
CA PHE A 114 -0.86 -2.60 4.60
C PHE A 114 0.45 -2.61 5.41
N LYS A 115 1.47 -1.86 4.98
CA LYS A 115 2.72 -1.71 5.74
C LYS A 115 2.48 -1.18 7.14
N SER A 116 1.65 -0.14 7.28
CA SER A 116 1.34 0.43 8.59
C SER A 116 0.70 -0.61 9.53
N ALA A 117 -0.17 -1.48 9.00
CA ALA A 117 -0.76 -2.56 9.78
C ALA A 117 0.27 -3.64 10.17
N VAL A 118 1.22 -3.97 9.30
CA VAL A 118 2.33 -4.89 9.61
C VAL A 118 3.26 -4.31 10.67
N GLU A 119 3.63 -3.03 10.57
CA GLU A 119 4.46 -2.34 11.57
C GLU A 119 3.79 -2.32 12.93
N GLN A 120 2.48 -2.06 12.99
CA GLN A 120 1.72 -2.14 14.22
C GLN A 120 1.73 -3.57 14.81
N ALA A 121 1.60 -4.60 13.97
CA ALA A 121 1.67 -6.00 14.40
C ALA A 121 3.02 -6.37 15.01
N ILE A 122 4.12 -5.86 14.44
CA ILE A 122 5.47 -6.04 14.98
C ILE A 122 5.58 -5.38 16.36
N ASN A 123 5.19 -4.11 16.47
CA ASN A 123 5.24 -3.37 17.73
C ASN A 123 4.41 -4.04 18.84
N ASP A 124 3.23 -4.57 18.50
CA ASP A 124 2.39 -5.28 19.46
C ASP A 124 3.00 -6.63 19.89
N THR A 125 3.64 -7.36 18.96
CA THR A 125 4.36 -8.59 19.29
C THR A 125 5.47 -8.30 20.29
N GLU A 126 6.30 -7.29 20.02
CA GLU A 126 7.41 -6.90 20.90
C GLU A 126 6.92 -6.49 22.29
N ARG A 127 5.80 -5.76 22.38
CA ARG A 127 5.21 -5.35 23.65
C ARG A 127 4.69 -6.54 24.45
N ILE A 128 4.07 -7.53 23.79
CA ILE A 128 3.58 -8.76 24.44
C ILE A 128 4.76 -9.58 24.96
N ASP A 129 5.81 -9.75 24.16
CA ASP A 129 7.01 -10.49 24.56
C ASP A 129 7.70 -9.83 25.77
N GLN A 130 7.80 -8.51 25.79
CA GLN A 130 8.32 -7.77 26.94
C GLN A 130 7.45 -7.95 28.19
N ALA A 131 6.12 -7.89 28.06
CA ALA A 131 5.21 -8.10 29.18
C ALA A 131 5.32 -9.52 29.76
N ASN A 132 5.52 -10.53 28.91
CA ASN A 132 5.66 -11.92 29.31
C ASN A 132 7.02 -12.24 29.94
N GLN A 133 8.09 -11.49 29.63
CA GLN A 133 9.41 -11.66 30.26
C GLN A 133 9.51 -11.07 31.67
N VAL A 134 8.55 -10.20 32.06
CA VAL A 134 8.54 -9.51 33.36
C VAL A 134 7.71 -10.29 34.42
N ILE A 135 7.11 -11.42 34.04
CA ILE A 135 6.35 -12.34 34.91
C ILE A 135 7.22 -13.55 35.26
#